data_AF-S7VPJ5-F1
#
_entry.id   AF-S7VPJ5-F1
#
_cell.length_a   1.000
_cell.length_b   1.000
_cell.length_c   1.000
_cell.angle_alpha   90.00
_cell.angle_beta   90.00
_cell.angle_gamma   90.00
#
_symmetry.space_group_name_H-M   'P 1'
#
loop_
_entity.id
_entity.type
_entity.pdbx_description
1 polymer ?
#
loop_
_entity_poly.entity_id
_entity_poly.type
_entity_poly.pdbx_seq_one_letter_code
_entity_poly.pdbx_strand_id
1 'polypeptide(L)'
;MKKNVILYVLLVFLIVVNGFFLYNYIGNTSGDNINEPQRNRNFIVKELGFNKAQLEEFKEKSEGHHKTMMRLSDEVKELKDVLFSKLSDDYIDESVIDSISGLICEKEK
;
A
#
# COMPACT_ATOMS: atom_id res chain seq x y z
N MET A 1 -46.12 -10.82 30.55
CA MET A 1 -44.64 -10.71 30.41
C MET A 1 -44.28 -9.92 29.14
N LYS A 2 -44.64 -8.63 29.04
CA LYS A 2 -44.50 -7.82 27.80
C LYS A 2 -43.64 -6.56 27.98
N LYS A 3 -42.76 -6.49 28.99
CA LYS A 3 -42.06 -5.22 29.30
C LYS A 3 -40.68 -5.03 28.68
N ASN A 4 -40.02 -6.07 28.19
CA ASN A 4 -38.65 -5.94 27.67
C ASN A 4 -38.46 -6.55 26.27
N VAL A 5 -39.53 -6.86 25.54
CA VAL A 5 -39.45 -7.51 24.21
C VAL A 5 -38.64 -6.64 23.25
N ILE A 6 -38.87 -5.33 23.24
CA ILE A 6 -38.11 -4.37 22.43
C ILE A 6 -36.60 -4.44 22.75
N LEU A 7 -36.26 -4.61 24.03
CA LEU A 7 -34.90 -4.60 24.54
C LEU A 7 -34.18 -5.89 24.15
N TYR A 8 -34.87 -7.02 24.21
CA TYR A 8 -34.35 -8.31 23.72
C TYR A 8 -34.16 -8.31 22.20
N VAL A 9 -35.08 -7.74 21.44
CA VAL A 9 -34.95 -7.61 19.97
C VAL A 9 -33.74 -6.74 19.63
N LEU A 10 -33.57 -5.61 20.32
CA LEU A 10 -32.43 -4.72 20.12
C LEU A 10 -31.10 -5.40 20.48
N LEU A 11 -31.07 -6.17 21.58
CA LEU A 11 -29.88 -6.91 22.00
C LEU A 11 -29.47 -7.95 20.95
N VAL A 12 -30.42 -8.74 20.45
CA VAL A 12 -30.16 -9.74 19.41
C VAL A 12 -29.69 -9.07 18.12
N PHE A 13 -30.31 -7.97 17.72
CA PHE A 13 -29.87 -7.18 16.57
C PHE A 13 -28.43 -6.69 16.73
N LEU A 14 -28.09 -6.16 17.90
CA LEU A 14 -26.74 -5.65 18.18
C LEU A 14 -25.69 -6.76 18.10
N ILE A 15 -25.99 -7.95 18.63
CA ILE A 15 -25.11 -9.12 18.57
C ILE A 15 -24.94 -9.59 17.12
N VAL A 16 -26.02 -9.68 16.34
CA VAL A 16 -25.97 -10.13 14.94
C VAL A 16 -25.20 -9.13 14.08
N VAL A 17 -25.46 -7.84 14.21
CA VAL A 17 -24.79 -6.79 13.42
C VAL A 17 -23.32 -6.68 13.80
N ASN A 18 -22.97 -6.70 15.09
CA ASN A 18 -21.56 -6.70 15.50
C ASN A 18 -20.85 -8.00 15.09
N GLY A 19 -21.51 -9.15 15.18
CA GLY A 19 -20.97 -10.42 14.70
C GLY A 19 -20.74 -10.42 13.19
N PHE A 20 -21.67 -9.86 12.41
CA PHE A 20 -21.53 -9.66 10.98
C PHE A 20 -20.37 -8.71 10.66
N PHE A 21 -20.25 -7.58 11.37
CA PHE A 21 -19.11 -6.67 11.21
C PHE A 21 -17.79 -7.34 11.55
N LEU A 22 -17.70 -8.08 12.65
CA LEU A 22 -16.49 -8.85 12.99
C LEU A 22 -16.16 -9.85 11.89
N TYR A 23 -17.12 -10.65 11.41
CA TYR A 23 -16.87 -11.60 10.32
C TYR A 23 -16.43 -10.92 9.02
N ASN A 24 -17.07 -9.81 8.65
CA ASN A 24 -16.76 -9.10 7.42
C ASN A 24 -15.44 -8.32 7.50
N TYR A 25 -15.11 -7.69 8.63
CA TYR A 25 -13.88 -6.92 8.78
C TYR A 25 -12.67 -7.78 9.19
N ILE A 26 -12.81 -8.76 10.09
CA ILE A 26 -11.70 -9.67 10.45
C ILE A 26 -11.49 -10.75 9.38
N GLY A 27 -12.54 -11.20 8.69
CA GLY A 27 -12.40 -12.15 7.58
C GLY A 27 -11.79 -11.54 6.32
N ASN A 28 -11.90 -10.21 6.15
CA ASN A 28 -11.44 -9.51 4.95
C ASN A 28 -10.12 -8.74 5.14
N THR A 29 -9.45 -8.88 6.29
CA THR A 29 -8.06 -8.38 6.48
C THR A 29 -7.01 -9.31 5.85
N SER A 30 -7.41 -10.49 5.37
CA SER A 30 -6.53 -11.41 4.66
C SER A 30 -6.73 -11.30 3.15
N GLY A 31 -6.19 -10.25 2.53
CA GLY A 31 -5.73 -10.37 1.13
C GLY A 31 -5.99 -9.23 0.15
N ASP A 32 -6.86 -8.26 0.43
CA ASP A 32 -7.23 -7.26 -0.60
C ASP A 32 -6.48 -5.93 -0.53
N ASN A 33 -5.41 -5.87 0.27
CA ASN A 33 -4.43 -4.77 0.26
C ASN A 33 -3.03 -5.23 -0.20
N ILE A 34 -2.95 -6.34 -0.93
CA ILE A 34 -1.70 -6.83 -1.55
C ILE A 34 -1.78 -6.81 -3.08
N ASN A 35 -2.99 -6.67 -3.65
CA ASN A 35 -3.23 -6.81 -5.10
C ASN A 35 -3.43 -5.49 -5.86
N GLU A 36 -3.17 -4.34 -5.24
CA GLU A 36 -3.20 -3.05 -5.93
C GLU A 36 -2.30 -2.98 -7.18
N PRO A 37 -1.10 -3.62 -7.24
CA PRO A 37 -0.32 -3.66 -8.48
C PRO A 37 -0.78 -4.72 -9.50
N GLN A 38 -1.59 -5.73 -9.10
CA GLN A 38 -2.12 -6.71 -10.06
C GLN A 38 -3.32 -6.17 -10.83
N ARG A 39 -4.14 -5.33 -10.20
CA ARG A 39 -5.34 -4.75 -10.83
C ARG A 39 -4.99 -3.90 -12.06
N ASN A 40 -3.93 -3.09 -11.97
CA ASN A 40 -3.44 -2.28 -13.09
C ASN A 40 -2.82 -3.12 -14.22
N ARG A 41 -2.10 -4.20 -13.90
CA ARG A 41 -1.54 -5.10 -14.94
C ARG A 41 -2.63 -5.83 -15.71
N ASN A 42 -3.63 -6.35 -15.00
CA ASN A 42 -4.77 -7.03 -15.63
C ASN A 42 -5.62 -6.07 -16.46
N PHE A 43 -5.70 -4.79 -16.08
CA PHE A 43 -6.33 -3.75 -16.88
C PHE A 43 -5.62 -3.56 -18.23
N ILE A 44 -4.30 -3.36 -18.24
CA ILE A 44 -3.51 -3.15 -19.47
C ILE A 44 -3.59 -4.36 -20.40
N VAL A 45 -3.41 -5.57 -19.86
CA VAL A 45 -3.46 -6.82 -20.63
C VAL A 45 -4.83 -7.01 -21.30
N LYS A 46 -5.91 -6.66 -20.58
CA LYS A 46 -7.28 -6.79 -21.08
C LYS A 46 -7.62 -5.73 -22.12
N GLU A 47 -7.23 -4.48 -21.90
CA GLU A 47 -7.54 -3.36 -22.79
C GLU A 47 -6.75 -3.44 -24.12
N LEU A 48 -5.50 -3.90 -24.06
CA LEU A 48 -4.65 -4.03 -25.24
C LEU A 48 -4.75 -5.41 -25.93
N GLY A 49 -5.52 -6.35 -25.35
CA GLY A 49 -5.78 -7.66 -25.96
C GLY A 49 -4.51 -8.49 -26.21
N PHE A 50 -3.56 -8.49 -25.27
CA PHE A 50 -2.27 -9.16 -25.46
C PHE A 50 -2.44 -10.66 -25.75
N ASN A 51 -1.67 -11.16 -26.72
CA ASN A 51 -1.57 -12.59 -26.97
C ASN A 51 -0.67 -13.29 -25.93
N LYS A 52 -0.62 -14.63 -25.96
CA LYS A 52 0.14 -15.42 -24.96
C LYS A 52 1.63 -15.11 -24.94
N ALA A 53 2.25 -14.86 -26.09
CA ALA A 53 3.68 -14.54 -26.18
C ALA A 53 3.98 -13.12 -25.64
N GLN A 54 3.12 -12.14 -25.96
CA GLN A 54 3.23 -10.78 -25.45
C GLN A 54 3.00 -10.71 -23.93
N LEU A 55 2.12 -11.56 -23.39
CA LEU A 55 1.88 -11.65 -21.96
C LEU A 55 3.11 -12.17 -21.19
N GLU A 56 3.82 -13.15 -21.76
CA GLU A 56 5.02 -13.73 -21.17
C GLU A 56 6.16 -12.71 -21.13
N GLU A 57 6.41 -12.03 -22.25
CA GLU A 57 7.41 -10.94 -22.34
C GLU A 57 7.06 -9.77 -21.42
N PHE A 58 5.77 -9.41 -21.32
CA PHE A 58 5.32 -8.36 -20.42
C PHE A 58 5.54 -8.71 -18.94
N LYS A 59 5.36 -9.97 -18.55
CA LYS A 59 5.62 -10.43 -17.19
C LYS A 59 7.09 -10.30 -16.84
N GLU A 60 7.98 -10.80 -17.69
CA GLU A 60 9.43 -10.72 -17.48
C GLU A 60 9.89 -9.26 -17.34
N LYS A 61 9.45 -8.40 -18.25
CA LYS A 61 9.76 -6.96 -18.21
C LYS A 61 9.18 -6.27 -16.97
N SER A 62 7.96 -6.65 -16.57
CA SER A 62 7.31 -6.11 -15.38
C SER A 62 8.04 -6.51 -14.10
N GLU A 63 8.59 -7.72 -14.02
CA GLU A 63 9.37 -8.16 -12.85
C GLU A 63 10.70 -7.41 -12.75
N GLY A 64 11.41 -7.24 -13.87
CA GLY A 64 12.64 -6.46 -13.91
C GLY A 64 12.40 -4.99 -13.55
N HIS A 65 11.31 -4.40 -14.06
CA HIS A 65 10.90 -3.05 -13.70
C HIS A 65 10.54 -2.94 -12.22
N HIS A 66 9.79 -3.89 -11.67
CA HIS A 66 9.42 -3.90 -10.25
C HIS A 66 10.64 -3.94 -9.33
N LYS A 67 11.61 -4.83 -9.62
CA LYS A 67 12.88 -4.90 -8.87
C LYS A 67 13.67 -3.58 -8.93
N THR A 68 13.68 -2.94 -10.10
CA THR A 68 14.37 -1.65 -10.29
C THR A 68 13.70 -0.54 -9.47
N MET A 69 12.37 -0.47 -9.50
CA MET A 69 11.60 0.50 -8.71
C MET A 69 11.72 0.25 -7.21
N MET A 70 11.77 -1.01 -6.78
CA MET A 70 11.98 -1.39 -5.38
C MET A 70 13.34 -0.88 -4.89
N ARG A 71 14.42 -1.18 -5.62
CA ARG A 71 15.77 -0.68 -5.29
C ARG A 71 15.80 0.85 -5.22
N LEU A 72 15.19 1.52 -6.18
CA LEU A 72 15.14 3.00 -6.19
C LEU A 72 14.39 3.54 -4.97
N SER A 73 13.26 2.91 -4.60
CA SER A 73 12.48 3.28 -3.43
C SER A 73 13.27 3.07 -2.13
N ASP A 74 14.03 1.98 -2.03
CA ASP A 74 14.87 1.70 -0.86
C ASP A 74 15.97 2.77 -0.72
N GLU A 75 16.64 3.14 -1.81
CA GLU A 75 17.65 4.21 -1.82
C GLU A 75 17.07 5.57 -1.42
N VAL A 76 15.89 5.91 -1.93
CA VAL A 76 15.19 7.15 -1.54
C VAL A 76 14.80 7.13 -0.07
N LYS A 77 14.36 5.97 0.44
CA LYS A 77 14.03 5.81 1.86
C LYS A 77 15.25 6.01 2.74
N GLU A 78 16.40 5.41 2.41
CA GLU A 78 17.65 5.60 3.15
C GLU A 78 18.05 7.09 3.19
N LEU A 79 17.95 7.81 2.07
CA LEU A 79 18.22 9.24 2.03
C LEU A 79 17.25 10.05 2.91
N LYS A 80 15.96 9.69 2.91
CA LYS A 80 14.96 10.32 3.79
C LYS A 80 15.25 10.04 5.26
N ASP A 81 15.63 8.82 5.61
CA ASP A 81 15.99 8.45 6.99
C ASP A 81 17.21 9.25 7.47
N VAL A 82 18.24 9.41 6.63
CA VAL A 82 19.42 10.26 6.93
C VAL A 82 19.03 11.73 7.06
N LEU A 83 18.14 12.24 6.19
CA LEU A 83 17.63 13.60 6.26
C LEU A 83 16.93 13.88 7.60
N PHE A 84 16.00 13.01 7.99
CA PHE A 84 15.26 13.16 9.24
C PHE A 84 16.13 12.98 10.48
N SER A 85 17.12 12.07 10.41
CA SER A 85 18.10 11.92 11.48
C SER A 85 18.88 13.22 11.71
N LYS A 86 19.37 13.86 10.63
CA LYS A 86 20.14 15.11 10.73
C LYS A 86 19.31 16.32 11.13
N LEU A 87 18.03 16.35 10.76
CA LEU A 87 17.08 17.35 11.23
C LEU A 87 16.78 17.25 12.73
N SER A 88 17.03 16.08 13.33
CA SER A 88 16.80 15.83 14.76
C SER A 88 18.02 16.13 15.64
N ASP A 89 19.15 16.52 15.04
CA ASP A 89 20.37 16.88 15.76
C ASP A 89 20.29 18.30 16.35
N ASP A 90 20.98 18.55 17.46
CA ASP A 90 21.02 19.87 18.14
C ASP A 90 21.63 20.99 17.28
N TYR A 91 22.41 20.62 16.25
CA TYR A 91 23.00 21.54 15.29
C TYR A 91 22.69 21.08 13.87
N ILE A 92 22.02 21.94 13.13
CA ILE A 92 21.61 21.69 11.75
C ILE A 92 22.63 22.32 10.80
N ASP A 93 23.28 21.49 9.97
CA ASP A 93 24.09 21.95 8.84
C ASP A 93 23.21 22.03 7.57
N GLU A 94 22.80 23.26 7.23
CA GLU A 94 21.96 23.55 6.06
C GLU A 94 22.57 23.03 4.76
N SER A 95 23.90 23.06 4.60
CA SER A 95 24.57 22.59 3.38
C SER A 95 24.40 21.08 3.18
N VAL A 96 24.34 20.32 4.27
CA VAL A 96 24.17 18.86 4.24
C VAL A 96 22.71 18.52 3.95
N ILE A 97 21.76 19.27 4.51
CA ILE A 97 20.32 19.11 4.23
C ILE A 97 20.00 19.40 2.76
N ASP A 98 20.54 20.49 2.22
CA ASP A 98 20.33 20.85 0.81
C ASP A 98 20.90 19.79 -0.13
N SER A 99 22.08 19.24 0.20
CA SER A 99 22.70 18.16 -0.58
C SER A 99 21.86 16.88 -0.58
N ILE A 100 21.34 16.47 0.58
CA ILE A 100 20.47 15.27 0.69
C ILE A 100 19.15 15.49 -0.04
N SER A 101 18.56 16.69 0.10
CA SER A 101 17.31 17.04 -0.58
C SER A 101 17.49 17.05 -2.11
N GLY A 102 18.64 17.53 -2.61
CA GLY A 102 19.00 17.45 -4.02
C GLY A 102 19.11 16.01 -4.52
N LEU A 103 19.78 15.13 -3.76
CA LEU A 103 19.92 13.71 -4.08
C LEU A 103 18.57 12.97 -4.12
N ILE A 104 17.65 13.29 -3.21
CA ILE A 104 16.28 12.73 -3.23
C ILE A 104 15.55 13.17 -4.49
N CYS A 105 15.63 14.46 -4.83
CA CYS A 105 14.99 15.03 -6.01
C CYS A 105 15.51 14.40 -7.32
N GLU A 106 16.82 14.14 -7.41
CA GLU A 106 17.43 13.48 -8.57
C GLU A 106 16.92 12.03 -8.72
N LYS A 107 16.70 11.32 -7.62
CA LYS A 107 16.24 9.92 -7.64
C LYS A 107 14.75 9.75 -7.86
N GLU A 108 13.93 10.74 -7.55
CA GLU A 108 12.47 10.70 -7.78
C GLU A 108 12.03 11.25 -9.15
N LYS A 109 12.98 11.73 -9.98
CA LYS A 109 12.73 12.30 -11.31
C LYS A 109 12.50 11.23 -12.39
#